data_AF-A0A955TX03-F1
#
_entry.id   AF-A0A955TX03-F1
#
_cell.length_a   1.000
_cell.length_b   1.000
_cell.length_c   1.000
_cell.angle_alpha   90.00
_cell.angle_beta   90.00
_cell.angle_gamma   90.00
#
_symmetry.space_group_name_H-M   'P 1'
#
loop_
_entity.id
_entity.type
_entity.pdbx_description
1 polymer ?
#
loop_
_entity_poly.entity_id
_entity_poly.type
_entity_poly.pdbx_seq_one_letter_code
_entity_poly.pdbx_strand_id
1 'polypeptide(L)'
;MAEMGSSSRSNGAEIILDCISDGVITIDLQKRVTFLNRAMQKMLGYNVDAAGTLLACDVLIQSNICSTKECVLERALQGERVSNFEAMVRRRDGVHIPVSINT
;
A
#
# COMPACT_ATOMS: atom_id res chain seq x y z
N MET A 1 -20.65 24.40 -22.25
CA MET A 1 -21.00 25.16 -21.02
C MET A 1 -21.21 24.11 -19.94
N ALA A 2 -20.15 23.70 -19.23
CA ALA A 2 -19.65 24.32 -17.98
C ALA A 2 -20.73 24.31 -16.89
N GLU A 3 -20.54 23.84 -15.66
CA GLU A 3 -19.49 23.14 -14.91
C GLU A 3 -20.15 22.76 -13.55
N MET A 4 -19.37 22.19 -12.61
CA MET A 4 -19.62 22.16 -11.16
C MET A 4 -20.46 20.97 -10.66
N GLY A 5 -19.99 20.08 -9.80
CA GLY A 5 -18.71 19.94 -9.11
C GLY A 5 -18.88 18.72 -8.22
N SER A 6 -18.14 17.63 -8.46
CA SER A 6 -18.19 16.46 -7.58
C SER A 6 -17.54 16.85 -6.26
N SER A 7 -18.37 17.18 -5.28
CA SER A 7 -17.93 17.56 -3.94
C SER A 7 -16.95 16.53 -3.41
N SER A 8 -15.70 16.96 -3.24
CA SER A 8 -14.65 16.20 -2.56
C SER A 8 -15.08 16.00 -1.12
N ARG A 9 -15.80 14.91 -0.83
CA ARG A 9 -15.92 14.40 0.53
C ARG A 9 -14.55 13.85 0.85
N SER A 10 -13.83 14.50 1.76
CA SER A 10 -12.68 13.86 2.38
C SER A 10 -13.16 12.53 2.96
N ASN A 11 -12.73 11.43 2.38
CA ASN A 11 -13.10 10.10 2.83
C ASN A 11 -12.52 9.94 4.25
N GLY A 12 -13.35 9.98 5.29
CA GLY A 12 -12.86 9.98 6.68
C GLY A 12 -11.92 8.81 6.98
N ALA A 13 -12.11 7.68 6.31
CA ALA A 13 -11.20 6.54 6.34
C ALA A 13 -9.78 6.90 5.85
N GLU A 14 -9.64 7.59 4.72
CA GLU A 14 -8.33 7.99 4.18
C GLU A 14 -7.59 8.93 5.13
N ILE A 15 -8.30 9.88 5.77
CA ILE A 15 -7.69 10.75 6.78
C ILE A 15 -7.14 9.93 7.95
N ILE A 16 -7.92 8.96 8.43
CA ILE A 16 -7.51 8.09 9.54
C ILE A 16 -6.30 7.25 9.15
N LEU A 17 -6.34 6.60 7.99
CA LEU A 17 -5.25 5.77 7.47
C LEU A 17 -3.97 6.60 7.22
N ASP A 18 -4.12 7.88 6.83
CA ASP A 18 -3.01 8.79 6.61
C ASP A 18 -2.39 9.37 7.90
N CYS A 19 -3.09 9.24 9.03
CA CYS A 19 -2.57 9.59 10.35
C CYS A 19 -1.83 8.44 11.05
N ILE A 20 -1.88 7.22 10.52
CA ILE A 20 -1.17 6.06 11.08
C ILE A 20 0.33 6.21 10.83
N SER A 21 1.13 6.02 11.87
CA SER A 21 2.61 6.11 11.81
C SER A 21 3.24 4.96 11.03
N ASP A 22 2.62 3.79 11.04
CA ASP A 22 3.05 2.63 10.26
C ASP A 22 2.66 2.78 8.79
N GLY A 23 3.41 2.13 7.90
CA GLY A 23 3.09 2.10 6.48
C GLY A 23 1.76 1.39 6.22
N VAL A 24 0.81 2.08 5.57
CA VAL A 24 -0.50 1.52 5.22
C VAL A 24 -0.69 1.56 3.72
N ILE A 25 -1.16 0.43 3.19
CA ILE A 25 -1.64 0.30 1.81
C ILE A 25 -3.03 -0.30 1.80
N THR A 26 -3.81 0.05 0.77
CA THR A 26 -4.98 -0.74 0.37
C THR A 26 -4.81 -1.17 -1.07
N ILE A 27 -5.42 -2.31 -1.41
CA ILE A 27 -5.43 -2.84 -2.77
C ILE A 27 -6.86 -3.19 -3.20
N ASP A 28 -7.09 -3.22 -4.51
CA ASP A 28 -8.28 -3.87 -5.07
C ASP A 28 -8.06 -5.39 -5.24
N LEU A 29 -9.11 -6.09 -5.70
CA LEU A 29 -9.06 -7.54 -5.96
C LEU A 29 -8.09 -7.94 -7.08
N GLN A 30 -7.61 -6.98 -7.87
CA GLN A 30 -6.60 -7.18 -8.91
C GLN A 30 -5.18 -6.84 -8.41
N LYS A 31 -5.00 -6.66 -7.09
CA LYS A 31 -3.72 -6.33 -6.44
C LYS A 31 -3.15 -4.97 -6.87
N ARG A 32 -4.00 -4.05 -7.35
CA ARG A 32 -3.60 -2.67 -7.65
C ARG A 32 -3.74 -1.84 -6.39
N VAL A 33 -2.73 -1.04 -6.09
CA VAL A 33 -2.73 -0.14 -4.92
C VAL A 33 -3.79 0.94 -5.13
N THR A 34 -4.71 1.04 -4.18
CA THR A 34 -5.80 2.02 -4.17
C THR A 34 -5.58 3.16 -3.17
N PHE A 35 -4.69 2.96 -2.19
CA PHE A 35 -4.27 3.97 -1.22
C PHE A 35 -2.87 3.68 -0.68
N LEU A 36 -2.12 4.73 -0.35
CA LEU A 36 -0.78 4.68 0.23
C LEU A 36 -0.62 5.87 1.18
N ASN A 37 -0.49 5.63 2.49
CA ASN A 37 -0.30 6.72 3.43
C ASN A 37 1.10 7.37 3.33
N ARG A 38 1.23 8.56 3.92
CA ARG A 38 2.51 9.28 4.01
C ARG A 38 3.64 8.47 4.66
N ALA A 39 3.34 7.61 5.63
CA ALA A 39 4.35 6.78 6.29
C ALA A 39 4.97 5.77 5.32
N MET A 40 4.14 5.07 4.54
CA MET A 40 4.59 4.09 3.55
C MET A 40 5.38 4.76 2.41
N GLN A 41 4.97 5.94 1.97
CA GLN A 41 5.72 6.74 0.99
C GLN A 41 7.15 7.05 1.47
N LYS A 42 7.28 7.54 2.71
CA LYS A 42 8.59 7.80 3.33
C LYS A 42 9.42 6.54 3.47
N MET A 43 8.81 5.44 3.91
CA MET A 43 9.47 4.15 4.06
C MET A 43 10.06 3.66 2.73
N LEU A 44 9.26 3.67 1.65
CA LEU A 44 9.68 3.22 0.32
C LEU A 44 10.58 4.23 -0.42
N GLY A 45 10.63 5.50 0.02
CA GLY A 45 11.38 6.55 -0.66
C GLY A 45 10.72 7.06 -1.94
N TYR A 46 9.39 6.94 -2.04
CA TYR A 46 8.61 7.54 -3.11
C TYR A 46 7.87 8.77 -2.60
N ASN A 47 7.77 9.79 -3.46
CA ASN A 47 6.85 10.91 -3.26
C ASN A 47 5.78 10.76 -4.35
N VAL A 48 4.72 10.02 -4.05
CA VAL A 48 3.64 9.73 -4.99
C VAL A 48 2.38 10.32 -4.41
N ASP A 49 1.67 11.13 -5.20
CA ASP A 49 0.24 11.30 -4.98
C ASP A 49 -0.44 9.99 -5.34
N ALA A 50 -0.49 9.08 -4.37
CA ALA A 50 -1.07 7.74 -4.55
C ALA A 50 -2.56 7.77 -4.89
N ALA A 51 -3.21 8.93 -4.74
CA ALA A 51 -4.58 9.20 -5.15
C ALA A 51 -4.84 9.02 -6.67
N GLY A 52 -3.81 8.78 -7.49
CA GLY A 52 -3.98 8.65 -8.95
C GLY A 52 -3.32 7.45 -9.63
N THR A 53 -2.53 6.63 -8.94
CA THR A 53 -1.71 5.61 -9.63
C THR A 53 -2.07 4.19 -9.17
N LEU A 54 -2.92 3.52 -9.95
CA LEU A 54 -3.25 2.09 -9.83
C LEU A 54 -2.06 1.19 -10.23
N LEU A 55 -0.92 1.34 -9.56
CA LEU A 55 0.23 0.46 -9.77
C LEU A 55 0.00 -0.88 -9.08
N ALA A 56 0.54 -1.94 -9.68
CA ALA A 56 0.54 -3.25 -9.04
C ALA A 56 1.39 -3.22 -7.76
N CYS A 57 0.93 -3.91 -6.70
CA CYS A 57 1.57 -3.87 -5.39
C CYS A 57 3.02 -4.37 -5.41
N ASP A 58 3.32 -5.34 -6.26
CA ASP A 58 4.64 -5.93 -6.45
C ASP A 58 5.65 -4.95 -7.10
N VAL A 59 5.16 -4.03 -7.94
CA VAL A 59 5.98 -2.96 -8.52
C VAL A 59 6.39 -1.92 -7.47
N LEU A 60 5.50 -1.61 -6.53
CA LEU A 60 5.74 -0.59 -5.50
C LEU A 60 6.54 -1.12 -4.30
N ILE A 61 6.18 -2.29 -3.79
CA ILE A 61 6.73 -2.84 -2.55
C ILE A 61 7.95 -3.71 -2.82
N GLN A 62 7.98 -4.42 -3.96
CA GLN A 62 9.12 -5.26 -4.37
C GLN A 62 9.67 -6.10 -3.22
N SER A 63 8.78 -6.80 -2.52
CA SER A 63 9.15 -7.64 -1.40
C SER A 63 9.69 -8.99 -1.88
N ASN A 64 10.56 -9.62 -1.08
CA ASN A 64 11.07 -10.97 -1.35
C ASN A 64 9.96 -12.04 -1.37
N ILE A 65 8.76 -11.75 -0.86
CA ILE A 65 7.59 -12.64 -0.88
C ILE A 65 6.61 -12.38 -2.04
N CYS A 66 6.85 -11.34 -2.86
CA CYS A 66 5.98 -11.06 -4.00
C CYS A 66 6.06 -12.21 -5.01
N SER A 67 4.90 -12.61 -5.56
CA SER A 67 4.77 -13.72 -6.51
C SER A 67 5.19 -15.10 -5.97
N THR A 68 5.24 -15.25 -4.64
CA THR A 68 5.42 -16.55 -3.96
C THR A 68 4.15 -16.91 -3.19
N LYS A 69 4.07 -18.16 -2.71
CA LYS A 69 2.98 -18.63 -1.84
C LYS A 69 2.94 -17.91 -0.47
N GLU A 70 4.00 -17.19 -0.13
CA GLU A 70 4.11 -16.45 1.13
C GLU A 70 3.57 -15.02 1.01
N CYS A 71 3.12 -14.60 -0.17
CA CYS A 71 2.54 -13.29 -0.40
C CYS A 71 1.35 -13.04 0.54
N VAL A 72 1.57 -12.19 1.53
CA VAL A 72 0.58 -11.86 2.58
C VAL A 72 -0.69 -11.23 2.01
N LEU A 73 -0.59 -10.48 0.91
CA LEU A 73 -1.75 -9.89 0.25
C LEU A 73 -2.62 -10.96 -0.44
N GLU A 74 -2.03 -12.00 -1.03
CA GLU A 74 -2.81 -13.10 -1.64
C GLU A 74 -3.53 -13.93 -0.57
N ARG A 75 -2.86 -14.18 0.56
CA ARG A 75 -3.45 -14.83 1.73
C ARG A 75 -4.61 -14.01 2.31
N ALA A 76 -4.44 -12.69 2.43
CA ALA A 76 -5.49 -11.78 2.88
C ALA A 76 -6.71 -11.78 1.93
N LEU A 77 -6.50 -11.81 0.62
CA LEU A 77 -7.58 -11.93 -0.37
C LEU A 77 -8.33 -13.26 -0.29
N GLN A 78 -7.73 -14.30 0.28
CA GLN A 78 -8.37 -15.58 0.58
C GLN A 78 -9.10 -15.60 1.93
N GLY A 79 -9.11 -14.48 2.67
CA GLY A 79 -9.74 -14.36 3.98
C GLY A 79 -8.86 -14.77 5.15
N GLU A 80 -7.56 -15.02 4.92
CA GLU A 80 -6.60 -15.31 5.98
C GLU A 80 -6.12 -14.01 6.63
N ARG A 81 -6.14 -13.93 7.96
CA ARG A 81 -5.48 -12.84 8.69
C ARG A 81 -4.02 -13.22 8.94
N VAL A 82 -3.11 -12.40 8.43
CA VAL A 82 -1.68 -12.52 8.66
C VAL A 82 -1.24 -11.46 9.65
N SER A 83 -0.46 -11.85 10.65
CA SER A 83 0.13 -10.93 11.63
C SER A 83 1.59 -11.25 11.87
N ASN A 84 2.36 -10.21 12.20
CA ASN A 84 3.80 -10.31 12.50
C ASN A 84 4.61 -11.07 11.44
N PHE A 85 4.24 -10.94 10.16
CA PHE A 85 4.95 -11.63 9.09
C PHE A 85 6.17 -10.82 8.67
N GLU A 86 7.37 -11.36 8.92
CA GLU A 86 8.61 -10.69 8.58
C GLU A 86 8.94 -10.87 7.09
N ALA A 87 9.27 -9.76 6.43
CA ALA A 87 9.68 -9.77 5.03
C ALA A 87 10.73 -8.68 4.78
N MET A 88 11.40 -8.76 3.63
CA MET A 88 12.27 -7.71 3.13
C MET A 88 11.54 -6.95 2.03
N VAL A 89 11.58 -5.63 2.09
CA VAL A 89 10.99 -4.70 1.11
C VAL A 89 12.11 -3.90 0.47
N ARG A 90 12.06 -3.72 -0.85
CA ARG A 90 13.06 -2.93 -1.57
C ARG A 90 12.59 -1.48 -1.70
N ARG A 91 13.35 -0.56 -1.12
CA ARG A 91 13.14 0.89 -1.27
C ARG A 91 13.55 1.33 -2.68
N ARG A 92 13.09 2.52 -3.07
CA ARG A 92 13.41 3.15 -4.37
C ARG A 92 14.91 3.27 -4.63
N ASP A 93 15.70 3.52 -3.59
CA ASP A 93 17.16 3.63 -3.67
C ASP A 93 17.88 2.26 -3.78
N GLY A 94 17.12 1.16 -3.82
CA GLY A 94 17.64 -0.21 -3.93
C GLY A 94 17.97 -0.86 -2.58
N VAL A 95 17.89 -0.12 -1.46
CA VAL A 95 18.13 -0.66 -0.13
C VAL A 95 16.98 -1.58 0.28
N HIS A 96 17.32 -2.76 0.82
CA HIS A 96 16.33 -3.65 1.40
C HIS A 96 16.16 -3.35 2.88
N ILE A 97 14.91 -3.18 3.31
CA ILE A 97 14.55 -2.95 4.71
C ILE A 97 13.73 -4.12 5.25
N PRO A 98 13.99 -4.57 6.48
CA PRO A 98 13.11 -5.51 7.14
C PRO A 98 11.80 -4.82 7.51
N VAL A 99 10.69 -5.51 7.30
CA VAL A 99 9.35 -5.06 7.68
C VAL A 99 8.60 -6.19 8.38
N SER A 100 7.66 -5.82 9.23
CA SER A 100 6.66 -6.72 9.78
C SER A 100 5.30 -6.35 9.20
N ILE A 101 4.61 -7.32 8.60
CA ILE A 101 3.36 -7.09 7.86
C ILE A 101 2.17 -7.67 8.62
N ASN A 102 1.08 -6.90 8.64
CA ASN A 102 -0.21 -7.27 9.20
C ASN A 102 -1.32 -6.96 8.17
N THR A 103 -2.36 -7.80 8.11
CA THR A 103 -3.47 -7.70 7.14
C THR A 103 -4.84 -7.77 7.79
#